data_AF-X8CWD9-F1
#
_entry.id   AF-X8CWD9-F1
#
_cell.length_a   1.000
_cell.length_b   1.000
_cell.length_c   1.000
_cell.angle_alpha   90.00
_cell.angle_beta   90.00
_cell.angle_gamma   90.00
#
_symmetry.space_group_name_H-M   'P 1'
#
loop_
_entity.id
_entity.type
_entity.pdbx_description
1 polymer ?
#
loop_
_entity_poly.entity_id
_entity_poly.type
_entity_poly.pdbx_seq_one_letter_code
_entity_poly.pdbx_strand_id
1 'polypeptide(L)' 'MAGAVVATGAAGFVFSWLRRRSGSLIAPIALHWSLNGLGALAAAFVWHLST' A
#
# COMPACT_ATOMS: atom_id res chain seq x y z
N MET A 1 4.16 8.25 15.62
CA MET A 1 2.75 7.85 15.82
C MET A 1 1.79 8.59 14.91
N ALA A 2 1.72 9.92 14.95
CA ALA A 2 0.80 10.69 14.08
C ALA A 2 0.96 10.37 12.58
N GLY A 3 2.20 10.28 12.08
CA GLY A 3 2.45 9.91 10.68
C GLY A 3 1.91 8.53 10.29
N ALA A 4 2.05 7.53 11.17
CA ALA A 4 1.49 6.20 10.93
C ALA A 4 -0.05 6.25 10.87
N VAL A 5 -0.69 6.94 11.82
CA VAL A 5 -2.15 7.11 11.84
C VAL A 5 -2.66 7.77 10.55
N VAL A 6 -2.02 8.87 10.12
CA VAL A 6 -2.39 9.57 8.87
C VAL A 6 -2.21 8.65 7.66
N ALA A 7 -1.11 7.92 7.57
CA ALA A 7 -0.84 7.01 6.47
C ALA A 7 -1.88 5.88 6.39
N THR A 8 -2.18 5.22 7.52
CA THR A 8 -3.15 4.12 7.55
C THR A 8 -4.57 4.61 7.27
N GLY A 9 -4.94 5.80 7.78
CA GLY A 9 -6.22 6.44 7.47
C GLY A 9 -6.37 6.78 5.99
N ALA A 10 -5.34 7.35 5.36
CA ALA A 10 -5.32 7.66 3.94
C ALA A 10 -5.42 6.40 3.07
N ALA A 11 -4.71 5.33 3.43
CA ALA A 11 -4.78 4.05 2.72
C ALA A 11 -6.21 3.47 2.73
N GLY A 12 -6.89 3.49 3.89
CA GLY A 12 -8.29 3.06 4.01
C GLY A 12 -9.25 3.89 3.15
N PHE A 13 -9.04 5.22 3.11
CA PHE A 13 -9.80 6.11 2.24
C PHE A 13 -9.63 5.74 0.75
N VAL A 14 -8.39 5.55 0.30
CA VAL A 14 -8.07 5.19 -1.09
C VAL A 14 -8.70 3.83 -1.46
N PHE A 15 -8.60 2.81 -0.61
CA PHE A 15 -9.19 1.50 -0.88
C PHE A 15 -10.72 1.54 -0.95
N SER A 16 -11.37 2.30 -0.05
CA SER A 16 -12.83 2.48 -0.07
C SER A 16 -13.28 3.26 -1.32
N TRP A 17 -12.54 4.29 -1.70
CA TRP A 17 -12.79 5.02 -2.95
C TRP A 17 -12.61 4.13 -4.17
N LEU A 18 -11.53 3.35 -4.23
CA LEU A 18 -11.24 2.43 -5.34
C LEU A 18 -12.32 1.35 -5.48
N ARG A 19 -12.75 0.77 -4.36
CA ARG A 19 -13.86 -0.20 -4.34
C ARG A 19 -15.14 0.42 -4.90
N ARG A 20 -15.51 1.62 -4.47
CA ARG A 20 -16.72 2.31 -4.95
C ARG A 20 -16.64 2.67 -6.43
N ARG A 21 -15.48 3.12 -6.88
CA ARG A 21 -15.25 3.49 -8.29
C ARG A 21 -15.22 2.28 -9.23
N SER A 22 -14.57 1.21 -8.80
CA SER A 22 -14.40 -0.01 -9.62
C SER A 22 -15.56 -0.98 -9.50
N GLY A 23 -16.37 -0.91 -8.44
CA GLY A 23 -17.37 -1.94 -8.09
C GLY A 23 -16.77 -3.29 -7.70
N SER A 24 -15.44 -3.44 -7.72
CA SER A 24 -14.71 -4.69 -7.52
C SER A 24 -13.93 -4.70 -6.21
N LEU A 25 -13.95 -5.84 -5.52
CA LEU A 25 -13.11 -6.11 -4.35
C LEU A 25 -11.69 -6.54 -4.74
N ILE A 26 -11.50 -7.09 -5.95
CA ILE A 26 -10.18 -7.53 -6.41
C ILE A 26 -9.27 -6.33 -6.67
N ALA A 27 -9.81 -5.20 -7.13
CA ALA A 27 -9.03 -3.99 -7.37
C ALA A 27 -8.26 -3.48 -6.13
N PRO A 28 -8.89 -3.25 -4.95
CA PRO A 28 -8.17 -2.88 -3.74
C PRO A 28 -7.27 -4.00 -3.19
N ILE A 29 -7.64 -5.28 -3.33
CA ILE A 29 -6.79 -6.41 -2.92
C ILE A 29 -5.49 -6.43 -3.74
N ALA A 30 -5.61 -6.31 -5.07
CA ALA A 30 -4.46 -6.28 -5.97
C ALA A 30 -3.56 -5.07 -5.69
N LEU A 31 -4.14 -3.89 -5.45
CA LEU A 31 -3.39 -2.70 -5.06
C LEU A 31 -2.67 -2.89 -3.71
N HIS A 32 -3.33 -3.50 -2.74
CA HIS A 32 -2.69 -3.79 -1.46
C HIS A 32 -1.51 -4.74 -1.65
N TRP A 33 -1.68 -5.83 -2.41
CA TRP A 33 -0.61 -6.77 -2.71
C TRP A 33 0.57 -6.13 -3.43
N SER A 34 0.32 -5.28 -4.42
CA SER A 34 1.39 -4.59 -5.15
C SER A 34 2.18 -3.62 -4.26
N LEU A 35 1.51 -2.90 -3.36
CA LEU A 35 2.17 -2.03 -2.38
C LEU A 35 3.06 -2.82 -1.41
N ASN A 36 2.62 -4.00 -0.97
CA ASN A 36 3.46 -4.89 -0.15
C ASN A 36 4.69 -5.37 -0.93
N GLY A 37 4.50 -5.78 -2.20
CA GLY A 37 5.60 -6.15 -3.08
C GLY A 37 6.61 -5.02 -3.29
N LEU A 38 6.14 -3.79 -3.51
CA LEU A 38 6.98 -2.60 -3.59
C LEU A 38 7.75 -2.34 -2.29
N GLY A 39 7.11 -2.53 -1.13
CA GLY A 39 7.77 -2.43 0.17
C GLY A 39 8.89 -3.45 0.34
N ALA A 40 8.66 -4.70 -0.07
CA ALA A 40 9.68 -5.74 -0.05
C ALA A 40 10.86 -5.43 -0.99
N LEU A 41 10.57 -4.94 -2.20
CA LEU A 41 11.61 -4.50 -3.15
C LEU A 41 12.40 -3.30 -2.63
N ALA A 42 11.74 -2.31 -2.02
CA ALA A 42 12.40 -1.17 -1.42
C ALA A 42 13.30 -1.60 -0.24
N ALA A 43 12.83 -2.52 0.60
CA ALA A 43 13.64 -3.08 1.68
C ALA A 43 14.86 -3.84 1.15
N ALA A 44 14.69 -4.66 0.10
CA ALA A 44 15.78 -5.37 -0.56
C ALA A 44 16.79 -4.40 -1.21
N PHE A 45 16.32 -3.31 -1.81
CA PHE A 45 17.16 -2.29 -2.40
C PHE A 45 18.00 -1.57 -1.34
N VAL A 46 17.38 -1.13 -0.23
CA VAL A 46 18.08 -0.51 0.90
C VAL A 46 19.09 -1.49 1.50
N TRP A 47 18.73 -2.76 1.64
CA TRP A 47 19.64 -3.80 2.11
C TRP A 47 20.88 -3.88 1.24
N HIS A 48 20.72 -3.95 -0.08
CA HIS A 48 21.84 -4.06 -1.01
C HIS A 48 22.74 -2.82 -1.04
N LEU A 49 22.21 -1.63 -0.78
CA LEU A 49 23.02 -0.42 -0.63
C LEU A 49 23.78 -0.35 0.70
N SER A 50 23.36 -1.13 1.69
CA SER A 50 23.93 -1.14 3.05
C SER A 50 24.97 -2.25 3.25
N THR A 51 25.14 -3.13 2.26
CA THR A 51 26.17 -4.17 2.19
C THR A 51 27.34 -3.72 1.34
#